data_AF-A0A6P5JPY4-F1
#
_entry.id   AF-A0A6P5JPY4-F1
#
_cell.length_a   1.000
_cell.length_b   1.000
_cell.length_c   1.000
_cell.angle_alpha   90.00
_cell.angle_beta   90.00
_cell.angle_gamma   90.00
#
_symmetry.space_group_name_H-M   'P 1'
#
loop_
_entity.id
_entity.type
_entity.pdbx_description
1 polymer ?
#
loop_
_entity_poly.entity_id
_entity_poly.type
_entity_poly.pdbx_seq_one_letter_code
_entity_poly.pdbx_strand_id
1 'polypeptide(L)'
;MGKRSVEERVQEEAQCLVEELRKTKGQPTDPTFILSCAPCNVICSILFRDRFKYNDEKFLHLMNLLNENFRLVNEPWIQLYNFLPAFGIPPWRTQKNFKINEELKDFILERVKEHQKVLDPNNPQDYIDCYLSKMQQVRCMGEAPYLLSKADIPRILTGHKHRRDMRENLKVPTSPKDATGFL
;
A
#
# COMPACT_ATOMS: atom_id res chain seq x y z
N MET A 1 -0.88 -10.69 17.99
CA MET A 1 0.21 -10.73 16.99
C MET A 1 0.23 -12.11 16.39
N GLY A 2 0.13 -12.21 15.06
CA GLY A 2 -0.21 -13.44 14.33
C GLY A 2 0.71 -14.61 14.63
N LYS A 3 0.12 -15.80 14.80
CA LYS A 3 0.77 -17.05 15.25
C LYS A 3 1.87 -17.61 14.33
N ARG A 4 2.15 -16.98 13.18
CA ARG A 4 3.17 -17.37 12.21
C ARG A 4 4.11 -16.20 11.93
N SER A 5 5.42 -16.44 11.99
CA SER A 5 6.43 -15.43 11.72
C SER A 5 6.45 -15.05 10.23
N VAL A 6 7.01 -13.88 9.90
CA VAL A 6 7.23 -13.49 8.50
C VAL A 6 8.18 -14.46 7.81
N GLU A 7 9.17 -14.97 8.54
CA GLU A 7 10.13 -15.95 8.03
C GLU A 7 9.44 -17.24 7.58
N GLU A 8 8.52 -17.78 8.38
CA GLU A 8 7.77 -18.99 8.03
C GLU A 8 6.96 -18.80 6.74
N ARG A 9 6.37 -17.61 6.55
CA ARG A 9 5.62 -17.27 5.34
C ARG A 9 6.54 -17.19 4.12
N VAL A 10 7.72 -16.59 4.28
CA VAL A 10 8.73 -16.49 3.21
C VAL A 10 9.27 -17.86 2.84
N GLN A 11 9.56 -18.72 3.83
CA GLN A 11 10.02 -20.09 3.59
C GLN A 11 8.98 -20.91 2.86
N GLU A 12 7.71 -20.77 3.22
CA GLU A 12 6.61 -21.49 2.57
C GLU A 12 6.42 -21.03 1.11
N GLU A 13 6.44 -19.72 0.84
CA GLU A 13 6.39 -19.21 -0.55
C GLU A 13 7.63 -19.59 -1.36
N ALA A 14 8.81 -19.67 -0.75
CA ALA A 14 10.02 -20.12 -1.43
C ALA A 14 9.88 -21.58 -1.90
N GLN A 15 9.27 -22.45 -1.09
CA GLN A 15 8.98 -23.83 -1.49
C GLN A 15 7.98 -23.90 -2.66
N CYS A 16 6.92 -23.09 -2.61
CA CYS A 16 5.96 -23.00 -3.71
C CYS A 16 6.62 -22.50 -5.00
N LEU A 17 7.47 -21.47 -4.91
CA LEU A 17 8.21 -20.92 -6.04
C LEU A 17 9.13 -21.97 -6.69
N VAL A 18 9.86 -22.75 -5.90
CA VAL A 18 10.71 -23.83 -6.42
C VAL A 18 9.88 -24.88 -7.16
N GLU A 19 8.72 -25.25 -6.65
CA GLU A 19 7.85 -26.21 -7.33
C GLU A 19 7.30 -25.66 -8.65
N GLU A 20 6.90 -24.39 -8.71
CA GLU A 20 6.47 -23.76 -9.97
C GLU A 20 7.61 -23.67 -10.99
N LEU A 21 8.83 -23.33 -10.55
CA LEU A 21 10.01 -23.36 -11.42
C LEU A 21 10.30 -24.77 -11.93
N ARG A 22 10.14 -25.82 -11.10
CA ARG A 22 10.32 -27.22 -11.52
C ARG A 22 9.37 -27.63 -12.63
N LYS A 23 8.13 -27.11 -12.64
CA LYS A 23 7.14 -27.39 -13.69
C LYS A 23 7.53 -26.88 -15.08
N THR A 24 8.42 -25.88 -15.17
CA THR A 24 8.97 -25.41 -16.45
C THR A 24 9.82 -26.48 -17.16
N LYS A 25 10.26 -27.52 -16.45
CA LYS A 25 11.09 -28.63 -16.98
C LYS A 25 12.34 -28.14 -17.74
N GLY A 26 12.89 -27.00 -17.31
CA GLY A 26 14.07 -26.39 -17.94
C GLY A 26 13.80 -25.73 -19.29
N GLN A 27 12.54 -25.58 -19.69
CA GLN A 27 12.17 -24.87 -20.92
C GLN A 27 12.28 -23.36 -20.73
N PRO A 28 12.70 -22.61 -21.78
CA PRO A 28 12.67 -21.15 -21.75
C PRO A 28 11.24 -20.65 -21.43
N THR A 29 11.11 -19.92 -20.34
CA THR A 29 9.84 -19.36 -19.84
C THR A 29 10.10 -17.94 -19.36
N ASP A 30 9.14 -17.04 -19.52
CA ASP A 30 9.20 -15.71 -18.91
C ASP A 30 9.09 -15.82 -17.37
N PRO A 31 10.16 -15.53 -16.60
CA PRO A 31 10.14 -15.71 -15.16
C PRO A 31 9.45 -14.54 -14.45
N THR A 32 9.13 -13.45 -15.15
CA THR A 32 8.62 -12.20 -14.55
C THR A 32 7.41 -12.46 -13.67
N PHE A 33 6.45 -13.26 -14.15
CA PHE A 33 5.25 -13.58 -13.39
C PHE A 33 5.56 -14.48 -12.18
N ILE A 34 6.25 -15.60 -12.41
CA ILE A 34 6.56 -16.61 -11.39
C ILE A 34 7.35 -16.00 -10.22
N LEU A 35 8.36 -15.17 -10.53
CA LEU A 35 9.18 -14.50 -9.52
C LEU A 35 8.41 -13.41 -8.78
N SER A 36 7.49 -12.72 -9.44
CA SER A 36 6.71 -11.64 -8.81
C SER A 36 5.56 -12.19 -7.93
N CYS A 37 5.08 -13.40 -8.19
CA CYS A 37 4.03 -14.05 -7.42
C CYS A 37 4.44 -14.33 -5.97
N ALA A 38 5.65 -14.83 -5.75
CA ALA A 38 6.14 -15.18 -4.41
C ALA A 38 6.10 -14.00 -3.42
N PRO A 39 6.71 -12.82 -3.70
CA PRO A 39 6.63 -11.69 -2.80
C PRO A 39 5.21 -11.15 -2.67
N CYS A 40 4.40 -11.20 -3.74
CA CYS A 40 3.01 -10.77 -3.68
C CYS A 40 2.18 -11.67 -2.75
N ASN A 41 2.38 -12.99 -2.78
CA ASN A 41 1.72 -13.93 -1.88
C ASN A 41 2.16 -13.75 -0.43
N VAL A 42 3.45 -13.48 -0.18
CA VAL A 42 3.92 -13.16 1.19
C VAL A 42 3.14 -11.95 1.72
N ILE A 43 3.05 -10.86 0.93
CA ILE A 43 2.31 -9.65 1.33
C ILE A 43 0.82 -9.94 1.49
N CYS A 44 0.18 -10.64 0.54
CA CYS A 44 -1.23 -11.01 0.61
C CYS A 44 -1.53 -11.86 1.85
N SER A 45 -0.62 -12.77 2.22
CA SER A 45 -0.77 -13.57 3.43
C SER A 45 -0.74 -12.69 4.69
N ILE A 46 0.06 -11.63 4.71
CA ILE A 46 0.16 -10.71 5.85
C ILE A 46 -1.10 -9.84 5.93
N LEU A 47 -1.62 -9.41 4.78
CA LEU A 47 -2.76 -8.50 4.69
C LEU A 47 -4.11 -9.18 4.92
N PHE A 48 -4.33 -10.36 4.33
CA PHE A 48 -5.64 -11.03 4.26
C PHE A 48 -5.65 -12.42 4.91
N ARG A 49 -4.52 -12.86 5.47
CA ARG A 49 -4.29 -14.26 5.89
C ARG A 49 -4.50 -15.32 4.80
N ASP A 50 -4.65 -14.89 3.55
CA ASP A 50 -5.01 -15.72 2.42
C ASP A 50 -3.84 -15.86 1.46
N ARG A 51 -3.82 -16.96 0.73
CA ARG A 51 -2.84 -17.24 -0.32
C ARG A 51 -3.51 -17.61 -1.61
N PHE A 52 -2.99 -17.00 -2.66
CA PHE A 52 -3.48 -17.27 -3.99
C PHE A 52 -2.68 -18.37 -4.64
N LYS A 53 -3.39 -19.21 -5.40
CA LYS A 53 -2.74 -20.12 -6.33
C LYS A 53 -2.13 -19.30 -7.46
N TYR A 54 -0.99 -19.74 -7.98
CA TYR A 54 -0.31 -19.05 -9.07
C TYR A 54 -1.15 -18.97 -10.35
N ASN A 55 -2.09 -19.91 -10.54
CA ASN A 55 -3.02 -19.94 -11.67
C ASN A 55 -4.41 -19.37 -11.33
N ASP A 56 -4.59 -18.73 -10.17
CA ASP A 56 -5.85 -18.09 -9.81
C ASP A 56 -6.08 -16.84 -10.68
N GLU A 57 -7.23 -16.76 -11.36
CA GLU A 57 -7.54 -15.65 -12.26
C GLU A 57 -7.60 -14.29 -11.56
N LYS A 58 -8.13 -14.23 -10.32
CA LYS A 58 -8.17 -12.98 -9.55
C LYS A 58 -6.77 -12.53 -9.18
N PHE A 59 -5.89 -13.48 -8.87
CA PHE A 59 -4.49 -13.18 -8.55
C PHE A 59 -3.68 -12.77 -9.77
N LEU A 60 -3.85 -13.47 -10.89
CA LEU A 60 -3.29 -13.09 -12.18
C LEU A 60 -3.67 -11.66 -12.57
N HIS A 61 -4.95 -11.30 -12.37
CA HIS A 61 -5.44 -9.95 -12.60
C HIS A 61 -4.78 -8.91 -11.66
N LEU A 62 -4.71 -9.19 -10.36
CA LEU A 62 -4.01 -8.34 -9.39
C LEU A 62 -2.54 -8.12 -9.78
N MET A 63 -1.84 -9.20 -10.15
CA MET A 63 -0.45 -9.14 -10.58
C MET A 63 -0.28 -8.32 -11.86
N ASN A 64 -1.21 -8.42 -12.81
CA ASN A 64 -1.19 -7.56 -14.00
C ASN A 64 -1.36 -6.08 -13.62
N LEU A 65 -2.30 -5.76 -12.73
CA LEU A 65 -2.50 -4.38 -12.24
C LEU A 65 -1.24 -3.84 -11.55
N LEU A 66 -0.58 -4.65 -10.71
CA LEU A 66 0.65 -4.27 -10.03
C LEU A 66 1.80 -4.05 -11.01
N ASN A 67 1.97 -4.93 -12.00
CA ASN A 67 2.99 -4.79 -13.04
C ASN A 67 2.76 -3.56 -13.91
N GLU A 68 1.50 -3.30 -14.30
CA GLU A 68 1.15 -2.11 -15.05
C GLU A 68 1.37 -0.83 -14.25
N ASN A 69 0.99 -0.84 -12.97
CA ASN A 69 1.25 0.27 -12.06
C ASN A 69 2.76 0.50 -11.95
N PHE A 70 3.55 -0.54 -11.69
CA PHE A 70 5.01 -0.45 -11.58
C PHE A 70 5.66 0.12 -12.85
N ARG A 71 5.22 -0.32 -14.03
CA ARG A 71 5.66 0.24 -15.31
C ARG A 71 5.34 1.73 -15.41
N LEU A 72 4.15 2.15 -15.00
CA LEU A 72 3.74 3.56 -15.06
C LEU A 72 4.54 4.44 -14.10
N VAL A 73 4.82 4.01 -12.87
CA VAL A 73 5.64 4.81 -11.93
C VAL A 73 7.09 4.94 -12.40
N ASN A 74 7.59 3.95 -13.14
CA ASN A 74 8.94 3.94 -13.70
C ASN A 74 9.04 4.61 -15.08
N GLU A 75 7.94 5.10 -15.65
CA GLU A 75 7.98 5.81 -16.94
C GLU A 75 8.83 7.09 -16.82
N PRO A 76 9.67 7.40 -17.83
CA PRO A 76 10.51 8.59 -17.83
C PRO A 76 9.73 9.89 -17.60
N TRP A 77 8.46 9.93 -18.01
CA TRP A 77 7.60 11.10 -17.83
C TRP A 77 7.24 11.36 -16.37
N ILE A 78 7.04 10.32 -15.56
CA ILE A 78 6.79 10.47 -14.11
C ILE A 78 8.07 10.96 -13.42
N GLN A 79 9.23 10.45 -13.83
CA GLN A 79 10.52 10.93 -13.34
C GLN A 79 10.76 12.39 -13.72
N LEU A 80 10.42 12.78 -14.95
CA LEU A 80 10.53 14.15 -15.43
C LEU A 80 9.57 15.08 -14.69
N TYR A 81 8.33 14.65 -14.40
CA TYR A 81 7.39 15.40 -13.58
C TYR A 81 7.90 15.60 -12.14
N ASN A 82 8.48 14.56 -11.54
CA ASN A 82 9.10 14.67 -10.22
C ASN A 82 10.28 15.67 -10.20
N PHE A 83 11.04 15.75 -11.29
CA PHE A 83 12.16 16.69 -11.43
C PHE A 83 11.70 18.11 -11.79
N LEU A 84 10.67 18.25 -12.64
CA LEU A 84 10.14 19.51 -13.15
C LEU A 84 8.61 19.54 -13.01
N PRO A 85 8.08 19.81 -11.80
CA PRO A 85 6.64 19.79 -11.54
C PRO A 85 5.86 20.84 -12.34
N ALA A 86 6.54 21.86 -12.90
CA ALA A 86 5.96 22.90 -13.73
C ALA A 86 5.38 22.40 -15.06
N PHE A 87 5.83 21.26 -15.59
CA PHE A 87 5.35 20.74 -16.88
C PHE A 87 4.03 19.97 -16.78
N GLY A 88 3.54 19.68 -15.57
CA GLY A 88 2.29 18.96 -15.36
C GLY A 88 2.32 17.51 -15.88
N ILE A 89 1.30 16.73 -15.52
CA ILE A 89 1.10 15.38 -16.08
C ILE A 89 0.01 15.45 -17.16
N PRO A 90 0.25 14.92 -18.37
CA PRO A 90 -0.73 14.95 -19.43
C PRO A 90 -2.00 14.13 -19.09
N PRO A 91 -3.21 14.60 -19.49
CA PRO A 91 -4.48 14.00 -19.07
C PRO A 91 -4.66 12.52 -19.44
N TRP A 92 -4.15 12.08 -20.60
CA TRP A 92 -4.31 10.68 -21.03
C TRP A 92 -3.49 9.71 -20.17
N ARG A 93 -2.34 10.16 -19.63
CA ARG A 93 -1.52 9.35 -18.72
C ARG A 93 -2.15 9.28 -17.33
N THR A 94 -2.74 10.37 -16.86
CA THR A 94 -3.42 10.36 -15.57
C THR A 94 -4.65 9.45 -15.61
N GLN A 95 -5.43 9.44 -16.69
CA GLN A 95 -6.60 8.55 -16.82
C GLN A 95 -6.23 7.07 -16.68
N LYS A 96 -5.17 6.61 -17.36
CA LYS A 96 -4.73 5.21 -17.23
C LYS A 96 -4.29 4.87 -15.80
N ASN A 97 -3.52 5.76 -15.16
CA ASN A 97 -3.10 5.60 -13.77
C ASN A 97 -4.31 5.55 -12.81
N PHE A 98 -5.29 6.45 -13.00
CA PHE A 98 -6.49 6.49 -12.17
C PHE A 98 -7.29 5.18 -12.26
N LYS A 99 -7.48 4.65 -13.47
CA LYS A 99 -8.19 3.38 -13.67
C LYS A 99 -7.53 2.20 -12.94
N ILE A 100 -6.21 2.05 -13.10
CA ILE A 100 -5.46 0.96 -12.41
C ILE A 100 -5.55 1.12 -10.88
N ASN A 101 -5.42 2.36 -10.39
CA ASN A 101 -5.54 2.63 -8.95
C ASN A 101 -6.96 2.41 -8.42
N GLU A 102 -7.98 2.64 -9.23
CA GLU A 102 -9.38 2.36 -8.90
C GLU A 102 -9.62 0.85 -8.80
N GLU A 103 -9.22 0.08 -9.81
CA GLU A 103 -9.36 -1.39 -9.80
C GLU A 103 -8.59 -2.03 -8.64
N LEU A 104 -7.36 -1.55 -8.35
CA LEU A 104 -6.60 -2.02 -7.19
C LEU A 104 -7.31 -1.69 -5.87
N LYS A 105 -7.89 -0.49 -5.74
CA LYS A 105 -8.66 -0.11 -4.55
C LYS A 105 -9.90 -0.98 -4.39
N ASP A 106 -10.61 -1.27 -5.47
CA ASP A 106 -11.80 -2.10 -5.44
C ASP A 106 -11.48 -3.52 -4.98
N PHE A 107 -10.36 -4.08 -5.45
CA PHE A 107 -9.87 -5.38 -4.98
C PHE A 107 -9.59 -5.38 -3.46
N ILE A 108 -8.87 -4.37 -2.95
CA ILE A 108 -8.60 -4.26 -1.51
C ILE A 108 -9.90 -4.05 -0.73
N LEU A 109 -10.83 -3.26 -1.28
CA LEU A 109 -12.09 -2.92 -0.61
C LEU A 109 -13.06 -4.11 -0.56
N GLU A 110 -13.07 -4.99 -1.56
CA GLU A 110 -13.75 -6.29 -1.51
C GLU A 110 -13.24 -7.11 -0.32
N ARG A 111 -11.93 -7.26 -0.19
CA ARG A 111 -11.30 -7.99 0.93
C ARG A 111 -11.58 -7.35 2.28
N VAL A 112 -11.49 -6.03 2.40
CA VAL A 112 -11.82 -5.32 3.65
C VAL A 112 -13.27 -5.55 4.05
N LYS A 113 -14.22 -5.56 3.10
CA LYS A 113 -15.64 -5.85 3.38
C LYS A 113 -15.85 -7.29 3.86
N GLU A 114 -15.12 -8.25 3.31
CA GLU A 114 -15.16 -9.64 3.79
C GLU A 114 -14.68 -9.73 5.24
N HIS A 115 -13.55 -9.08 5.57
CA HIS A 115 -13.01 -9.07 6.94
C HIS A 115 -13.97 -8.37 7.91
N GLN A 116 -14.59 -7.24 7.51
CA GLN A 116 -15.58 -6.55 8.35
C GLN A 116 -16.78 -7.42 8.75
N LYS A 117 -17.19 -8.39 7.92
CA LYS A 117 -18.32 -9.28 8.23
C LYS A 117 -18.00 -10.32 9.31
N VAL A 118 -16.74 -10.72 9.41
CA VAL A 118 -16.28 -11.83 10.27
C VAL A 118 -15.34 -11.31 11.38
N LEU A 119 -15.18 -9.99 11.49
CA LEU A 119 -14.25 -9.35 12.40
C LEU A 119 -14.57 -9.70 13.86
N ASP A 120 -13.61 -10.33 14.53
CA ASP A 120 -13.60 -10.51 15.98
C ASP A 120 -12.58 -9.54 16.61
N PRO A 121 -13.03 -8.47 17.29
CA PRO A 121 -12.15 -7.50 17.93
C PRO A 121 -11.20 -8.09 18.97
N ASN A 122 -11.52 -9.25 19.53
CA ASN A 122 -10.71 -9.90 20.57
C ASN A 122 -9.61 -10.80 19.98
N ASN A 123 -9.68 -11.13 18.70
CA ASN A 123 -8.76 -12.07 18.06
C ASN A 123 -8.44 -11.65 16.62
N PRO A 124 -7.73 -10.52 16.41
CA PRO A 124 -7.35 -10.07 15.08
C PRO A 124 -6.31 -11.01 14.45
N GLN A 125 -6.55 -11.45 13.22
CA GLN A 125 -5.80 -12.55 12.60
C GLN A 125 -4.82 -12.08 11.54
N ASP A 126 -5.06 -10.91 10.95
CA ASP A 126 -4.25 -10.26 9.95
C ASP A 126 -4.15 -8.75 10.16
N TYR A 127 -3.43 -8.10 9.25
CA TYR A 127 -3.24 -6.66 9.29
C TYR A 127 -4.54 -5.87 9.17
N ILE A 128 -5.49 -6.33 8.33
CA ILE A 128 -6.77 -5.64 8.13
C ILE A 128 -7.62 -5.68 9.39
N ASP A 129 -7.70 -6.83 10.05
CA ASP A 129 -8.41 -6.96 11.33
C ASP A 129 -7.82 -6.02 12.40
N CYS A 130 -6.49 -5.98 12.49
CA CYS A 130 -5.79 -5.08 13.41
C CYS A 130 -6.11 -3.61 13.09
N TYR A 131 -6.09 -3.26 11.80
CA TYR A 131 -6.38 -1.90 11.34
C TYR A 131 -7.84 -1.50 11.63
N LEU A 132 -8.81 -2.37 11.33
CA LEU A 132 -10.23 -2.15 11.60
C LEU A 132 -10.51 -2.01 13.11
N SER A 133 -9.90 -2.86 13.94
CA SER A 133 -10.01 -2.80 15.40
C SER A 133 -9.45 -1.48 15.93
N LYS A 134 -8.29 -1.04 15.42
CA LYS A 134 -7.70 0.25 15.80
C LYS A 134 -8.57 1.43 15.36
N MET A 135 -9.17 1.37 14.17
CA MET A 135 -10.10 2.40 13.70
C MET A 135 -11.35 2.51 14.59
N GLN A 136 -11.90 1.37 15.06
CA GLN A 136 -13.02 1.37 16.00
C GLN A 136 -12.61 2.02 17.33
N GLN A 137 -11.44 1.67 17.88
CA GLN A 137 -10.94 2.26 19.13
C GLN A 137 -10.78 3.79 19.02
N VAL A 138 -10.14 4.28 17.94
CA VAL A 138 -9.92 5.71 17.70
C VAL A 138 -11.24 6.47 17.61
N ARG A 139 -12.25 5.88 16.92
CA ARG A 139 -13.60 6.45 16.86
C ARG A 139 -14.27 6.51 18.23
N CYS A 140 -14.12 5.48 19.06
CA CYS A 140 -14.65 5.47 20.43
C CYS A 140 -13.95 6.47 21.34
N MET A 141 -12.68 6.80 21.07
CA MET A 141 -11.89 7.77 21.82
C MET A 141 -12.15 9.23 21.40
N GLY A 142 -13.01 9.47 20.39
CA GLY A 142 -13.32 10.82 19.91
C GLY A 142 -12.18 11.50 19.14
N GLU A 143 -11.10 10.78 18.87
CA GLU A 143 -10.01 11.25 18.01
C GLU A 143 -10.43 11.05 16.55
N ALA A 144 -10.43 12.13 15.75
CA ALA A 144 -10.71 12.02 14.33
C ALA A 144 -9.66 11.10 13.70
N PRO A 145 -10.03 9.97 13.07
CA PRO A 145 -9.05 9.13 12.44
C PRO A 145 -8.43 9.93 11.30
N TYR A 146 -7.09 9.97 11.25
CA TYR A 146 -6.28 10.52 10.16
C TYR A 146 -6.45 9.65 8.90
N LEU A 147 -7.68 9.45 8.47
CA LEU A 147 -7.98 8.87 7.18
C LEU A 147 -7.64 9.93 6.16
N LEU A 148 -6.63 9.62 5.37
CA LEU A 148 -6.37 10.24 4.08
C LEU A 148 -7.71 10.35 3.34
N SER A 149 -8.27 11.56 3.32
CA SER A 149 -9.55 11.80 2.68
C SER A 149 -9.41 11.50 1.19
N LYS A 150 -10.51 11.15 0.50
CA LYS A 150 -10.50 11.08 -0.97
C LYS A 150 -9.98 12.40 -1.60
N ALA A 151 -10.09 13.52 -0.89
CA ALA A 151 -9.54 14.82 -1.26
C ALA A 151 -8.01 14.92 -1.12
N ASP A 152 -7.37 14.06 -0.33
CA ASP A 152 -5.93 14.05 -0.09
C ASP A 152 -5.17 13.13 -1.05
N ILE A 153 -5.83 12.16 -1.69
CA ILE A 153 -5.21 11.27 -2.68
C ILE A 153 -4.66 12.05 -3.89
N PRO A 154 -5.40 13.01 -4.48
CA PRO A 154 -4.81 13.90 -5.49
C PRO A 154 -3.65 14.72 -4.94
N ARG A 155 -3.68 15.18 -3.67
CA ARG A 155 -2.60 16.00 -3.06
C ARG A 155 -1.31 15.22 -2.85
N ILE A 156 -1.39 13.93 -2.50
CA ILE A 156 -0.24 13.03 -2.40
C ILE A 156 0.32 12.70 -3.77
N LEU A 157 -0.55 12.43 -4.76
CA LEU A 157 -0.12 12.10 -6.13
C LEU A 157 0.39 13.32 -6.92
N THR A 158 -0.03 14.54 -6.59
CA THR A 158 0.38 15.79 -7.27
C THR A 158 1.51 16.53 -6.56
N GLY A 159 2.06 15.98 -5.47
CA GLY A 159 3.18 16.60 -4.71
C GLY A 159 2.89 18.01 -4.19
N HIS A 160 1.64 18.49 -4.28
CA HIS A 160 1.32 19.86 -3.96
C HIS A 160 1.04 19.97 -2.46
N LYS A 161 2.10 20.45 -1.79
CA LYS A 161 2.07 21.28 -0.56
C LYS A 161 2.43 20.60 0.77
N HIS A 162 3.41 19.70 0.82
CA HIS A 162 4.07 19.38 2.11
C HIS A 162 5.23 20.35 2.44
N ARG A 163 5.75 21.13 1.48
CA ARG A 163 6.87 22.07 1.71
C ARG A 163 6.50 23.44 2.28
N ARG A 164 5.22 23.83 2.30
CA ARG A 164 4.82 25.16 2.79
C ARG A 164 4.50 25.17 4.28
N ASP A 165 3.93 24.08 4.79
CA ASP A 165 3.45 24.04 6.18
C ASP A 165 4.59 23.74 7.19
N MET A 166 5.72 23.18 6.74
CA MET A 166 6.94 23.07 7.58
C MET A 166 7.67 24.41 7.77
N ARG A 167 7.47 25.40 6.88
CA ARG A 167 8.10 26.73 7.04
C ARG A 167 7.31 27.66 7.94
N GLU A 168 6.01 27.44 8.12
CA GLU A 168 5.18 28.24 9.02
C GLU A 168 5.26 27.78 10.48
N ASN A 169 5.57 26.51 10.73
CA ASN A 169 5.75 25.97 12.09
C ASN A 169 7.18 26.04 12.63
N LEU A 170 8.11 26.64 11.87
CA LEU A 170 9.47 26.93 12.33
C LEU A 170 9.67 28.43 12.58
N LYS A 171 8.67 29.11 13.15
CA LYS A 171 8.91 30.37 13.87
C LYS A 171 9.45 30.01 15.26
N VAL A 172 10.76 29.90 15.34
CA VAL A 172 11.51 29.96 16.60
C VAL A 172 11.10 31.26 17.32
N PRO A 173 10.63 31.23 18.58
CA PRO A 173 10.37 32.44 19.33
C PRO A 173 11.69 33.17 19.59
N THR A 174 11.96 34.20 18.81
CA THR A 174 13.04 35.17 19.05
C THR A 174 12.50 36.28 19.97
N SER A 175 12.62 36.13 21.28
CA SER A 175 12.94 37.23 22.23
C SER A 175 12.86 36.75 23.70
N PRO A 176 13.82 37.12 24.57
CA PRO A 176 13.86 36.73 25.97
C PRO A 176 13.25 37.82 26.87
N LYS A 177 11.98 37.69 27.24
CA LYS A 177 11.39 38.37 28.40
C LYS A 177 10.37 37.40 28.99
N ASP A 178 10.34 37.30 30.32
CA ASP A 178 9.49 36.41 31.15
C ASP A 178 10.21 35.18 31.74
N ALA A 179 11.44 35.38 32.21
CA ALA A 179 12.09 34.50 33.17
C ALA A 179 12.57 35.31 34.40
N THR A 180 11.63 35.87 35.15
CA THR A 180 11.86 36.28 36.55
C THR A 180 10.54 36.21 37.31
N GLY A 181 10.36 35.11 38.03
CA GLY A 181 9.14 34.89 38.81
C GLY A 181 9.05 33.51 39.44
N PHE A 182 10.17 32.90 39.83
CA PHE A 182 10.18 31.78 40.78
C PHE A 182 11.50 31.81 41.56
N LEU A 183 11.42 32.52 42.70
CA LEU A 183 12.13 32.39 43.99
C LEU A 183 12.36 33.79 44.59
#